data_AF-A0A1G9YTK7-F1
#
_entry.id   AF-A0A1G9YTK7-F1
#
_cell.length_a   1.000
_cell.length_b   1.000
_cell.length_c   1.000
_cell.angle_alpha   90.00
_cell.angle_beta   90.00
_cell.angle_gamma   90.00
#
_symmetry.space_group_name_H-M   'P 1'
#
loop_
_entity.id
_entity.type
_entity.pdbx_description
1 polymer ?
#
loop_
_entity_poly.entity_id
_entity_poly.type
_entity_poly.pdbx_seq_one_letter_code
_entity_poly.pdbx_strand_id
1 'polypeptide(L)'
;MYLDADILCLQKISELVHLDMGKHLTAVVSDVLSVARRQSEALNLQSECYFNAGVLLINVHQWLKQNISEKALSLLSDRSKNYVFLDQDALNLILDNAKKFYLKSGILFLKNMRILAFLKTLYYCTAPQIQNHGASFVTKNIKPSTLFSL
;
A
#
# COMPACT_ATOMS: atom_id res chain seq x y z
N MET A 1 -2.19 11.81 7.87
CA MET A 1 -3.08 10.80 7.26
C MET A 1 -3.72 11.44 6.05
N TYR A 2 -3.85 10.70 4.96
CA TYR A 2 -4.54 11.09 3.74
C TYR A 2 -5.71 10.13 3.51
N LEU A 3 -6.83 10.70 3.06
CA LEU A 3 -8.07 9.99 2.76
C LEU A 3 -8.73 10.68 1.57
N ASP A 4 -9.12 9.92 0.54
CA ASP A 4 -9.94 10.46 -0.55
C ASP A 4 -11.29 10.97 -0.01
N ALA A 5 -11.81 12.01 -0.65
CA ALA A 5 -13.06 12.66 -0.24
C ALA A 5 -14.30 11.76 -0.44
N ASP A 6 -14.20 10.72 -1.28
CA ASP A 6 -15.27 9.77 -1.58
C ASP A 6 -15.28 8.55 -0.64
N ILE A 7 -14.45 8.55 0.40
CA ILE A 7 -14.36 7.44 1.34
C ILE A 7 -15.43 7.53 2.43
N LEU A 8 -16.23 6.48 2.53
CA LEU A 8 -17.13 6.25 3.65
C LEU A 8 -16.42 5.47 4.77
N CYS A 9 -16.26 6.09 5.93
CA CYS A 9 -15.68 5.46 7.11
C CYS A 9 -16.78 4.90 8.02
N LEU A 10 -16.89 3.57 8.11
CA LEU A 10 -17.94 2.89 8.88
C LEU A 10 -17.56 2.60 10.34
N GLN A 11 -16.30 2.83 10.72
CA GLN A 11 -15.76 2.54 12.04
C GLN A 11 -14.96 3.72 12.58
N LYS A 12 -14.49 3.63 13.82
CA LYS A 12 -13.67 4.68 14.44
C LYS A 12 -12.31 4.80 13.74
N ILE A 13 -12.11 5.92 13.04
CA ILE A 13 -10.84 6.22 12.36
C ILE A 13 -9.66 6.40 13.34
N SER A 14 -9.94 6.66 14.62
CA SER A 14 -8.92 6.83 15.66
C SER A 14 -7.98 5.64 15.78
N GLU A 15 -8.44 4.42 15.47
CA GLU A 15 -7.58 3.22 15.49
C GLU A 15 -6.48 3.30 14.41
N LEU A 16 -6.79 3.86 13.24
CA LEU A 16 -5.80 4.06 12.18
C LEU A 16 -4.85 5.21 12.52
N VAL A 17 -5.38 6.31 13.04
CA VAL A 17 -4.59 7.52 13.36
C VAL A 17 -3.50 7.23 14.40
N HIS A 18 -3.79 6.38 15.39
CA HIS A 18 -2.86 6.02 16.47
C HIS A 18 -2.09 4.72 16.20
N LEU A 19 -2.15 4.19 14.99
CA LEU A 19 -1.39 3.00 14.62
C LEU A 19 0.11 3.29 14.72
N ASP A 20 0.82 2.51 15.53
CA ASP A 20 2.28 2.53 15.57
C ASP A 20 2.85 1.86 14.31
N MET A 21 3.37 2.68 13.40
CA MET A 21 4.02 2.23 12.17
C MET A 21 5.51 1.88 12.40
N GLY A 22 6.08 2.14 13.57
CA GLY A 22 7.50 1.98 13.84
C GLY A 22 8.38 2.67 12.80
N LYS A 23 9.24 1.90 12.13
CA LYS A 23 10.15 2.39 11.08
C LYS A 23 9.57 2.35 9.65
N HIS A 24 8.29 1.99 9.48
CA HIS A 24 7.67 1.95 8.16
C HIS A 24 7.43 3.37 7.64
N LEU A 25 7.59 3.53 6.32
CA LEU A 25 7.44 4.83 5.66
C LEU A 25 5.96 5.23 5.57
N THR A 26 5.09 4.24 5.36
CA THR A 26 3.65 4.45 5.24
C THR A 26 2.90 3.15 5.57
N ALA A 27 1.66 3.30 6.05
CA ALA A 27 0.68 2.23 6.04
C ALA A 27 -0.33 2.43 4.92
N VAL A 28 -0.60 1.37 4.18
CA VAL A 28 -1.37 1.36 2.93
C VAL A 28 -2.31 0.16 2.89
N VAL A 29 -3.25 0.18 1.96
CA VAL A 29 -4.14 -0.95 1.68
C VAL A 29 -3.87 -1.46 0.27
N SER A 30 -3.78 -2.78 0.08
CA SER A 30 -3.70 -3.35 -1.27
C SER A 30 -4.91 -2.94 -2.10
N ASP A 31 -4.71 -2.66 -3.39
CA ASP A 31 -5.84 -2.54 -4.30
C ASP A 31 -6.47 -3.92 -4.55
N VAL A 32 -7.61 -3.95 -5.24
CA VAL A 32 -8.29 -5.19 -5.65
C VAL A 32 -7.30 -6.07 -6.41
N LEU A 33 -7.27 -7.37 -6.10
CA LEU A 33 -6.27 -8.31 -6.62
C LEU A 33 -6.08 -8.25 -8.15
N SER A 34 -7.16 -8.10 -8.92
CA SER A 34 -7.09 -7.99 -10.38
C SER A 34 -6.40 -6.70 -10.85
N VAL A 35 -6.69 -5.57 -10.20
CA VAL A 35 -6.04 -4.28 -10.46
C VAL A 35 -4.58 -4.35 -10.02
N ALA A 36 -4.34 -4.83 -8.80
CA ALA A 36 -3.02 -4.93 -8.24
C ALA A 36 -2.09 -5.78 -9.11
N ARG A 37 -2.53 -6.96 -9.56
CA ARG A 37 -1.75 -7.81 -10.47
C ARG A 37 -1.47 -7.12 -11.80
N ARG A 38 -2.51 -6.60 -12.46
CA ARG A 38 -2.38 -5.93 -13.76
C ARG A 38 -1.41 -4.75 -13.71
N GLN A 39 -1.52 -3.92 -12.67
CA GLN A 39 -0.68 -2.72 -12.54
C GLN A 39 0.74 -3.07 -12.08
N SER A 40 0.92 -4.05 -11.20
CA SER A 40 2.26 -4.56 -10.86
C SER A 40 3.02 -5.02 -12.11
N GLU A 41 2.35 -5.78 -13.00
CA GLU A 41 2.92 -6.22 -14.27
C GLU A 41 3.18 -5.03 -15.21
N ALA A 42 2.20 -4.13 -15.40
CA ALA A 42 2.33 -2.98 -16.31
C ALA A 42 3.45 -2.00 -15.91
N LEU A 43 3.68 -1.83 -14.60
CA LEU A 43 4.71 -0.96 -14.05
C LEU A 43 6.06 -1.68 -13.82
N ASN A 44 6.13 -2.99 -14.08
CA ASN A 44 7.30 -3.84 -13.80
C ASN A 44 7.78 -3.75 -12.34
N LEU A 45 6.85 -3.79 -11.38
CA LEU A 45 7.16 -3.78 -9.95
C LEU A 45 7.84 -5.08 -9.52
N GLN A 46 8.88 -4.96 -8.69
CA GLN A 46 9.66 -6.09 -8.18
C GLN A 46 8.97 -6.78 -7.00
N SER A 47 8.22 -6.05 -6.18
CA SER A 47 7.54 -6.64 -5.03
C SER A 47 6.27 -7.41 -5.41
N GLU A 48 5.75 -7.19 -6.62
CA GLU A 48 4.40 -7.59 -7.07
C GLU A 48 3.25 -7.02 -6.22
N CYS A 49 3.55 -6.10 -5.30
CA CYS A 49 2.58 -5.51 -4.40
C CYS A 49 2.15 -4.13 -4.92
N TYR A 50 0.85 -3.94 -5.11
CA TYR A 50 0.29 -2.68 -5.59
C TYR A 50 -0.84 -2.20 -4.67
N PHE A 51 -0.65 -1.04 -4.07
CA PHE A 51 -1.56 -0.47 -3.08
C PHE A 51 -2.45 0.62 -3.68
N ASN A 52 -3.61 0.81 -3.06
CA ASN A 52 -4.51 1.90 -3.34
C ASN A 52 -4.03 3.20 -2.66
N ALA A 53 -3.95 4.31 -3.40
CA ALA A 53 -3.46 5.59 -2.88
C ALA A 53 -4.53 6.42 -2.16
N GLY A 54 -5.80 5.99 -2.16
CA GLY A 54 -6.90 6.71 -1.53
C GLY A 54 -6.88 6.67 0.01
N VAL A 55 -6.10 5.78 0.61
CA VAL A 55 -5.90 5.71 2.07
C VAL A 55 -4.42 5.56 2.37
N LEU A 56 -3.81 6.60 2.94
CA LEU A 56 -2.41 6.57 3.33
C LEU A 56 -2.23 7.07 4.76
N LEU A 57 -1.63 6.24 5.62
CA LEU A 57 -1.02 6.73 6.85
C LEU A 57 0.46 6.96 6.57
N ILE A 58 0.94 8.19 6.78
CA ILE A 58 2.28 8.60 6.31
C ILE A 58 3.14 8.91 7.53
N ASN A 59 4.32 8.30 7.60
CA ASN A 59 5.38 8.74 8.49
C ASN A 59 6.04 9.98 7.87
N VAL A 60 5.55 11.17 8.23
CA VAL A 60 5.96 12.44 7.59
C VAL A 60 7.47 12.65 7.67
N HIS A 61 8.11 12.30 8.78
CA HIS A 61 9.56 12.44 8.91
C HIS A 61 10.31 11.55 7.90
N GLN A 62 9.93 10.28 7.75
CA GLN A 62 10.54 9.39 6.75
C GLN A 62 10.22 9.83 5.32
N TRP A 63 8.99 10.29 5.08
CA TRP A 63 8.53 10.76 3.77
C TRP A 63 9.34 11.95 3.28
N LEU A 64 9.53 12.96 4.15
CA LEU A 64 10.35 14.13 3.86
C LEU A 64 11.83 13.76 3.70
N LYS A 65 12.38 12.94 4.60
CA LYS A 65 13.78 12.51 4.53
C LYS A 65 14.12 11.81 3.21
N GLN A 66 13.15 11.13 2.59
CA GLN A 66 13.35 10.38 1.35
C GLN A 66 12.89 11.13 0.09
N ASN A 67 12.43 12.38 0.22
CA ASN A 67 11.93 13.25 -0.87
C ASN A 67 10.89 12.53 -1.75
N ILE A 68 9.93 11.84 -1.13
CA ILE A 68 8.97 10.99 -1.85
C ILE A 68 8.06 11.83 -2.77
N SER A 69 7.60 12.99 -2.30
CA SER A 69 6.72 13.87 -3.08
C SER A 69 7.42 14.42 -4.33
N GLU A 70 8.67 14.86 -4.20
CA GLU A 70 9.47 15.38 -5.29
C GLU A 70 9.76 14.31 -6.35
N LYS A 71 10.06 13.08 -5.90
CA LYS A 71 10.21 11.93 -6.80
C LYS A 71 8.92 11.63 -7.55
N ALA A 72 7.76 11.68 -6.88
CA ALA A 72 6.46 11.43 -7.50
C ALA A 72 6.14 12.49 -8.55
N LEU A 73 6.33 13.77 -8.22
CA LEU A 73 6.15 14.87 -9.18
C LEU A 73 7.09 14.76 -10.37
N SER A 74 8.35 14.37 -10.14
CA SER A 74 9.32 14.16 -11.21
C SER A 74 8.87 13.05 -12.18
N LEU A 75 8.41 11.91 -11.65
CA LEU A 75 7.84 10.83 -12.48
C LEU A 75 6.63 11.31 -13.28
N LEU A 76 5.69 12.01 -12.64
CA LEU A 76 4.46 12.48 -13.27
C LEU A 76 4.67 13.62 -14.28
N SER A 77 5.81 14.31 -14.21
CA SER A 77 6.17 15.36 -15.17
C SER A 77 6.70 14.80 -16.49
N ASP A 78 7.14 13.54 -16.50
CA ASP A 78 7.60 12.85 -17.70
C ASP A 78 6.42 12.37 -18.56
N ARG A 79 6.06 13.19 -19.56
CA ARG A 79 4.95 12.91 -20.49
C ARG A 79 5.17 11.71 -21.41
N SER A 80 6.37 11.13 -21.45
CA SER A 80 6.62 9.90 -22.22
C SER A 80 6.04 8.66 -21.53
N LYS A 81 5.74 8.75 -20.24
CA LYS A 81 5.15 7.68 -19.45
C LYS A 81 3.65 7.86 -19.34
N ASN A 82 2.92 6.79 -19.65
CA ASN A 82 1.47 6.75 -19.50
C ASN A 82 1.10 6.04 -18.20
N TYR A 83 0.86 6.83 -17.16
CA TYR A 83 0.30 6.34 -15.90
C TYR A 83 -1.22 6.27 -16.00
N VAL A 84 -1.79 5.10 -15.70
CA VAL A 84 -3.24 4.88 -15.74
C VAL A 84 -3.88 5.48 -14.49
N PHE A 85 -3.23 5.29 -13.35
CA PHE A 85 -3.65 5.82 -12.06
C PHE A 85 -2.56 6.73 -11.50
N LEU A 86 -2.41 7.92 -12.08
CA LEU A 86 -1.40 8.96 -11.78
C LEU A 86 -0.59 8.76 -10.48
N ASP A 87 -1.07 9.35 -9.38
CA ASP A 87 -0.40 9.34 -8.07
C ASP A 87 -0.21 7.92 -7.53
N GLN A 88 -1.19 7.05 -7.70
CA GLN A 88 -1.12 5.66 -7.26
C GLN A 88 0.00 4.88 -7.95
N ASP A 89 0.15 4.99 -9.27
CA ASP A 89 1.19 4.34 -10.06
C ASP A 89 2.57 4.92 -9.71
N ALA A 90 2.68 6.24 -9.61
CA ALA A 90 3.93 6.92 -9.23
C ALA A 90 4.41 6.51 -7.83
N LEU A 91 3.50 6.48 -6.86
CA LEU A 91 3.82 6.08 -5.49
C LEU A 91 4.17 4.59 -5.38
N ASN A 92 3.46 3.71 -6.11
CA ASN A 92 3.81 2.29 -6.12
C ASN A 92 5.18 2.02 -6.74
N LEU A 93 5.56 2.75 -7.80
CA LEU A 93 6.90 2.69 -8.37
C LEU A 93 7.98 3.15 -7.38
N ILE A 94 7.80 4.32 -6.75
CA ILE A 94 8.79 4.89 -5.83
C ILE A 94 8.95 4.03 -4.59
N LEU A 95 7.84 3.50 -4.09
CA LEU A 95 7.79 2.78 -2.82
C LEU A 95 7.88 1.27 -2.98
N ASP A 96 8.11 0.73 -4.19
CA ASP A 96 8.12 -0.70 -4.49
C ASP A 96 8.94 -1.50 -3.46
N ASN A 97 10.19 -1.06 -3.25
CA ASN A 97 11.14 -1.66 -2.29
C ASN A 97 11.16 -1.00 -0.90
N ALA A 98 10.26 -0.05 -0.63
CA ALA A 98 10.17 0.59 0.67
C ALA A 98 9.46 -0.31 1.70
N LYS A 99 9.86 -0.19 2.97
CA LYS A 99 9.14 -0.83 4.08
C LYS A 99 7.78 -0.16 4.28
N LYS A 100 6.74 -0.82 3.80
CA LYS A 100 5.34 -0.43 3.91
C LYS A 100 4.62 -1.35 4.90
N PHE A 101 3.67 -0.79 5.64
CA PHE A 101 2.78 -1.55 6.52
C PHE A 101 1.46 -1.82 5.78
N TYR A 102 1.10 -3.07 5.53
CA TYR A 102 -0.16 -3.36 4.85
C TYR A 102 -1.29 -3.57 5.86
N LEU A 103 -2.25 -2.67 5.81
CA LEU A 103 -3.49 -2.74 6.55
C LEU A 103 -4.35 -3.83 5.91
N LYS A 104 -4.80 -4.81 6.69
CA LYS A 104 -5.91 -5.65 6.23
C LYS A 104 -7.17 -4.81 6.26
N SER A 105 -7.69 -4.54 5.08
CA SER A 105 -9.01 -3.97 4.98
C SER A 105 -10.02 -5.05 4.62
N GLY A 106 -11.24 -4.89 5.12
CA GLY A 106 -12.41 -5.29 4.36
C GLY A 106 -12.86 -4.07 3.57
N ILE A 107 -12.09 -3.57 2.60
CA ILE A 107 -12.64 -2.58 1.67
C ILE A 107 -13.75 -3.27 0.89
N LEU A 108 -14.99 -2.87 1.17
CA LEU A 108 -16.14 -3.28 0.39
C LEU A 108 -16.28 -2.28 -0.76
N PHE A 109 -15.89 -2.67 -1.97
CA PHE A 109 -16.21 -1.87 -3.16
C PHE A 109 -17.70 -2.03 -3.46
N LEU A 110 -18.55 -1.13 -2.94
CA LEU A 110 -19.94 -1.06 -3.38
C LEU A 110 -19.99 -0.34 -4.71
N LYS A 111 -19.81 -1.12 -5.79
CA LYS A 111 -20.12 -0.90 -7.22
C LYS A 111 -19.79 0.43 -7.90
N ASN A 112 -19.32 1.47 -7.19
CA ASN A 112 -18.83 2.79 -7.65
C ASN A 112 -18.35 3.68 -6.48
N MET A 113 -18.40 3.23 -5.21
CA MET A 113 -17.88 3.95 -4.03
C MET A 113 -16.79 3.16 -3.30
N ARG A 114 -15.74 3.86 -2.83
CA ARG A 114 -14.69 3.31 -1.95
C ARG A 114 -15.19 3.32 -0.50
N ILE A 115 -15.43 2.15 0.10
CA ILE A 115 -15.83 2.05 1.51
C ILE A 115 -14.67 1.51 2.33
N LEU A 116 -14.33 2.23 3.39
CA LEU A 116 -13.28 1.84 4.31
C LEU A 116 -13.88 1.16 5.54
N ALA A 117 -13.78 -0.16 5.59
CA ALA A 117 -14.02 -0.95 6.79
C ALA A 117 -12.73 -1.65 7.22
N PHE A 118 -12.31 -1.39 8.47
CA PHE A 118 -11.13 -2.00 9.05
C PHE A 118 -11.49 -3.33 9.71
N LEU A 119 -10.69 -4.36 9.45
CA LEU A 119 -10.73 -5.62 10.18
C LEU A 119 -9.30 -5.91 10.66
N LYS A 120 -9.11 -6.11 11.97
CA LYS A 120 -7.81 -6.43 12.56
C LYS A 120 -7.27 -7.77 12.02
N THR A 121 -6.39 -7.73 11.03
CA THR A 121 -5.26 -8.69 10.89
C THR A 121 -4.14 -8.03 10.09
N LEU A 122 -2.90 -8.50 10.25
CA LEU A 122 -1.67 -7.81 9.87
C LEU A 122 -0.90 -8.62 8.81
N TYR A 123 -0.39 -7.96 7.77
CA TYR A 123 0.50 -8.61 6.80
C TYR A 123 1.60 -7.67 6.32
N TYR A 124 2.72 -8.26 5.92
CA TYR A 124 3.75 -7.61 5.13
C TYR A 124 3.74 -8.26 3.76
N CYS A 125 3.66 -7.45 2.70
CA CYS A 125 3.84 -7.97 1.35
C CYS A 125 5.34 -8.10 1.09
N THR A 126 5.84 -9.33 1.12
CA THR A 126 7.23 -9.65 0.76
C THR A 126 7.26 -10.11 -0.69
N ALA A 127 8.28 -9.68 -1.45
CA ALA A 127 8.52 -10.18 -2.81
C ALA A 127 8.44 -11.72 -2.85
N PRO A 128 7.85 -12.32 -3.90
CA PRO A 128 7.81 -13.78 -4.02
C PRO A 128 9.24 -14.33 -4.02
N GLN A 129 9.53 -15.29 -3.16
CA GLN A 129 10.72 -16.11 -3.38
C GLN A 129 10.42 -17.01 -4.57
N ILE A 130 11.26 -16.91 -5.61
CA ILE A 130 11.17 -17.76 -6.80
C ILE A 130 11.32 -19.22 -6.36
N GLN A 131 10.21 -19.94 -6.27
CA GLN A 131 10.19 -21.40 -6.36
C GLN A 131 9.38 -21.75 -7.60
N ASN A 132 10.09 -22.35 -8.56
CA ASN A 132 9.51 -22.93 -9.76
C ASN A 132 8.30 -23.80 -9.38
N HIS A 133 7.19 -23.62 -10.09
CA HIS A 133 5.86 -24.26 -9.94
C HIS A 133 4.81 -23.42 -9.20
N GLY A 134 4.11 -22.57 -9.97
CA GLY A 134 2.83 -21.96 -9.60
C GLY A 134 2.95 -20.78 -8.63
N ALA A 135 2.71 -19.57 -9.13
CA ALA A 135 2.66 -18.36 -8.30
C ALA A 135 1.61 -18.52 -7.17
N SER A 136 2.09 -18.83 -5.97
CA SER A 136 1.31 -18.76 -4.73
C SER A 136 1.82 -17.57 -3.93
N PHE A 137 0.92 -16.63 -3.65
CA PHE A 137 1.17 -15.56 -2.68
C PHE A 137 1.44 -16.21 -1.31
N VAL A 138 2.69 -16.14 -0.83
CA VAL A 138 3.02 -16.61 0.52
C VAL A 138 2.61 -15.54 1.51
N THR A 139 1.35 -15.58 1.96
CA THR A 139 0.87 -14.76 3.09
C THR A 139 1.33 -15.39 4.40
N LYS A 140 2.38 -14.84 5.04
CA LYS A 140 2.73 -15.25 6.41
C LYS A 140 1.86 -14.49 7.41
N ASN A 141 0.93 -15.20 8.06
CA ASN A 141 0.24 -14.72 9.25
C ASN A 141 1.28 -14.57 10.38
N ILE A 142 1.52 -13.36 10.86
CA ILE A 142 2.31 -13.14 12.08
C ILE A 142 1.33 -12.89 13.23
N LYS A 143 1.36 -13.76 14.24
CA LYS A 143 0.64 -13.51 15.50
C LYS A 143 1.26 -12.29 16.19
N PRO A 144 0.48 -11.38 16.80
CA PRO A 144 1.00 -10.16 17.44
C PRO A 144 2.08 -10.39 18.53
N SER A 145 2.24 -11.63 19.02
CA SER A 145 3.10 -11.97 20.15
C SER A 145 4.58 -12.23 19.81
N THR A 146 5.02 -12.15 18.56
CA THR A 146 6.41 -12.53 18.17
C THR A 146 7.33 -11.35 17.78
N LEU A 147 6.94 -10.10 18.05
CA LEU A 147 7.81 -8.91 17.80
C LEU A 147 8.57 -8.42 19.04
N PHE A 148 8.45 -9.10 20.18
CA PHE A 148 9.23 -8.83 21.39
C PHE A 148 10.25 -9.94 21.65
N SER A 149 11.26 -10.06 20.78
CA SER A 149 12.57 -10.58 21.17
C SER A 149 13.59 -10.24 20.07
N LEU A 150 14.62 -9.50 20.47
CA LEU A 150 15.82 -9.02 19.75
C LEU A 150 15.76 -7.56 19.31
#